data_AF-A0A2V6VRB6-F1
#
_entry.id   AF-A0A2V6VRB6-F1
#
_cell.length_a   1.000
_cell.length_b   1.000
_cell.length_c   1.000
_cell.angle_alpha   90.00
_cell.angle_beta   90.00
_cell.angle_gamma   90.00
#
_symmetry.space_group_name_H-M   'P 1'
#
loop_
_entity.id
_entity.type
_entity.pdbx_description
1 polymer ?
#
loop_
_entity_poly.entity_id
_entity_poly.type
_entity_poly.pdbx_seq_one_letter_code
_entity_poly.pdbx_strand_id
1 'polypeptide(L)'
;MTIVTYVLATVVGLAAGFAGVGGMLGVGMSWRLPALLPLGGVSLVLDPLAGVFLAMIGFAAVPASLYALGDPRQARRGRGAYLLFVGAMAVVPLAGNALTFLLAWELMSLASYMLVVHDREAREAIRAAWVYAVMTHAGVVCL
;
A
#
# COMPACT_ATOMS: atom_id res chain seq x y z
N MET A 1 11.82 -7.99 18.26
CA MET A 1 10.80 -7.07 17.67
C MET A 1 10.90 -6.97 16.14
N THR A 2 12.08 -7.16 15.54
CA THR A 2 12.29 -7.13 14.08
C THR A 2 11.66 -8.29 13.34
N ILE A 3 11.84 -9.50 13.87
CA ILE A 3 11.31 -10.73 13.30
C ILE A 3 9.78 -10.65 13.26
N VAL A 4 9.15 -10.13 14.32
CA VAL A 4 7.70 -9.95 14.41
C VAL A 4 7.15 -9.10 13.28
N THR A 5 7.78 -7.97 12.93
CA THR A 5 7.29 -7.09 11.85
C THR A 5 7.37 -7.73 10.47
N TYR A 6 8.44 -8.48 10.16
CA TYR A 6 8.58 -9.13 8.85
C TYR A 6 7.78 -10.44 8.77
N VAL A 7 7.57 -11.12 9.90
CA VAL A 7 6.60 -12.22 10.02
C VAL A 7 5.18 -11.68 9.81
N LEU A 8 4.85 -10.50 10.37
CA LEU A 8 3.59 -9.83 10.08
C LEU A 8 3.47 -9.47 8.60
N ALA A 9 4.52 -8.93 7.97
CA ALA A 9 4.51 -8.58 6.56
C ALA A 9 4.33 -9.79 5.64
N THR A 10 5.00 -10.92 5.95
CA THR A 10 4.81 -12.18 5.22
C THR A 10 3.40 -12.74 5.42
N VAL A 11 2.86 -12.72 6.64
CA VAL A 11 1.49 -13.16 6.92
C VAL A 11 0.47 -12.27 6.20
N VAL A 12 0.67 -10.95 6.20
CA VAL A 12 -0.16 -9.99 5.45
C VAL A 12 -0.04 -10.23 3.94
N GLY A 13 1.16 -10.47 3.43
CA GLY A 13 1.39 -10.80 2.02
C GLY A 13 0.73 -12.10 1.60
N LEU A 14 0.82 -13.15 2.42
CA LEU A 14 0.13 -14.42 2.19
C LEU A 14 -1.39 -14.24 2.25
N ALA A 15 -1.91 -13.54 3.26
CA ALA A 15 -3.34 -13.27 3.39
C ALA A 15 -3.87 -12.46 2.19
N ALA A 16 -3.14 -11.45 1.74
CA ALA A 16 -3.45 -10.69 0.54
C ALA A 16 -3.41 -11.59 -0.71
N GLY A 17 -2.39 -12.45 -0.83
CA GLY A 17 -2.28 -13.41 -1.92
C GLY A 17 -3.48 -14.37 -1.99
N PHE A 18 -3.84 -14.99 -0.87
CA PHE A 18 -5.00 -15.88 -0.76
C PHE A 18 -6.32 -15.14 -1.00
N ALA A 19 -6.48 -13.94 -0.46
CA ALA A 19 -7.66 -13.10 -0.72
C ALA A 19 -7.75 -12.72 -2.22
N GLY A 20 -6.62 -12.46 -2.87
CA GLY A 20 -6.55 -12.18 -4.31
C GLY A 20 -7.00 -13.37 -5.15
N VAL A 21 -6.49 -14.56 -4.85
CA VAL A 21 -6.92 -15.82 -5.49
C VAL A 21 -8.41 -16.07 -5.23
N GLY A 22 -8.91 -15.82 -4.02
CA GLY A 22 -10.34 -15.87 -3.70
C GLY A 22 -11.16 -14.91 -4.56
N GLY A 23 -10.70 -13.67 -4.73
CA GLY A 23 -11.33 -12.68 -5.60
C GLY A 23 -11.40 -13.13 -7.06
N MET A 24 -10.31 -13.74 -7.57
CA MET A 24 -10.28 -14.32 -8.93
C MET A 24 -11.29 -15.46 -9.10
N LEU A 25 -11.55 -16.24 -8.05
CA LEU A 25 -12.52 -17.34 -8.04
C LEU A 25 -13.97 -16.85 -7.85
N GLY A 26 -14.20 -15.54 -7.82
CA GLY A 26 -15.53 -14.94 -7.71
C GLY A 26 -15.98 -14.66 -6.27
N VAL A 27 -15.08 -14.75 -5.28
CA VAL A 27 -15.35 -14.27 -3.92
C VAL A 27 -15.28 -12.73 -3.94
N GLY A 28 -16.39 -12.12 -4.33
CA GLY A 28 -16.54 -10.67 -4.34
C GLY A 28 -16.78 -10.14 -2.93
N MET A 29 -15.97 -9.18 -2.48
CA MET A 29 -16.11 -8.57 -1.16
C MET A 29 -16.15 -7.06 -1.27
N SER A 30 -17.23 -6.43 -0.81
CA SER A 30 -17.37 -4.98 -0.86
C SER A 30 -17.57 -4.39 0.53
N TRP A 31 -16.72 -3.46 0.91
CA TRP A 31 -16.78 -2.71 2.15
C TRP A 31 -16.98 -1.23 1.83
N ARG A 32 -18.06 -0.64 2.33
CA ARG A 32 -18.35 0.78 2.14
C ARG A 32 -18.44 1.45 3.51
N LEU A 33 -17.60 2.45 3.73
CA LEU A 33 -17.55 3.28 4.91
C LEU A 33 -17.94 4.71 4.50
N PRO A 34 -19.25 4.99 4.35
CA PRO A 34 -19.74 6.28 3.89
C PRO A 34 -19.42 7.44 4.84
N ALA A 35 -19.17 7.15 6.13
CA ALA A 35 -19.00 8.15 7.18
C ALA A 35 -17.58 8.75 7.30
N LEU A 36 -16.59 8.25 6.56
CA LEU A 36 -15.19 8.67 6.74
C LEU A 36 -14.79 9.91 5.92
N LEU A 37 -15.49 10.23 4.81
CA LEU A 37 -15.14 11.34 3.92
C LEU A 37 -16.37 12.07 3.38
N PRO A 38 -16.41 13.42 3.43
CA PRO A 38 -17.59 14.22 3.09
C PRO A 38 -18.01 14.19 1.61
N LEU A 39 -17.19 13.64 0.70
CA LEU A 39 -17.39 13.68 -0.75
C LEU A 39 -17.61 12.30 -1.42
N GLY A 40 -17.85 11.24 -0.65
CA GLY A 40 -18.14 9.92 -1.25
C GLY A 40 -17.74 8.69 -0.44
N GLY A 41 -17.25 8.86 0.80
CA GLY A 41 -16.85 7.77 1.68
C GLY A 41 -15.66 6.93 1.18
N VAL A 42 -15.21 6.00 2.01
CA VAL A 42 -14.20 5.00 1.63
C VAL A 42 -14.92 3.77 1.08
N SER A 43 -14.61 3.36 -0.13
CA SER A 43 -15.18 2.18 -0.79
C SER A 43 -14.06 1.22 -1.17
N LEU A 44 -14.11 0.01 -0.63
CA LEU A 44 -13.20 -1.08 -0.96
C LEU A 44 -13.99 -2.19 -1.64
N VAL A 45 -13.61 -2.58 -2.84
CA VAL A 45 -14.28 -3.61 -3.63
C VAL A 45 -13.21 -4.58 -4.14
N LEU A 46 -13.35 -5.85 -3.75
CA LEU A 46 -12.61 -6.96 -4.30
C LEU A 46 -13.45 -7.54 -5.45
N ASP A 47 -13.11 -7.17 -6.67
CA ASP A 47 -13.60 -7.78 -7.90
C ASP A 47 -12.53 -8.74 -8.49
N PRO A 48 -12.86 -9.54 -9.52
CA PRO A 48 -11.89 -10.48 -10.09
C PRO A 48 -10.60 -9.81 -10.58
N LEU A 49 -10.69 -8.57 -11.09
CA LEU A 49 -9.52 -7.80 -11.53
C LEU A 49 -8.64 -7.35 -10.36
N ALA A 50 -9.24 -6.78 -9.31
CA ALA A 50 -8.52 -6.46 -8.07
C ALA A 50 -7.91 -7.71 -7.45
N GLY A 51 -8.58 -8.86 -7.55
CA GLY A 51 -8.08 -10.17 -7.14
C GLY A 51 -6.75 -10.53 -7.80
N VAL A 52 -6.62 -10.33 -9.12
CA VAL A 52 -5.36 -10.57 -9.86
C VAL A 52 -4.24 -9.68 -9.32
N PHE A 53 -4.48 -8.39 -9.18
CA PHE A 53 -3.47 -7.45 -8.68
C PHE A 53 -3.07 -7.76 -7.22
N LEU A 54 -4.05 -8.08 -6.38
CA LEU A 54 -3.82 -8.42 -4.98
C LEU A 54 -3.00 -9.72 -4.84
N ALA A 55 -3.25 -10.71 -5.71
CA ALA A 55 -2.47 -11.94 -5.78
C ALA A 55 -1.02 -11.66 -6.18
N MET A 56 -0.79 -10.82 -7.20
CA MET A 56 0.56 -10.42 -7.62
C MET A 56 1.31 -9.70 -6.50
N ILE A 57 0.66 -8.75 -5.82
CA ILE A 57 1.25 -8.00 -4.71
C ILE A 57 1.59 -8.94 -3.55
N GLY A 58 0.67 -9.83 -3.17
CA GLY A 58 0.89 -10.80 -2.11
C GLY A 58 2.07 -11.74 -2.41
N PHE A 59 2.11 -12.29 -3.62
CA PHE A 59 3.20 -13.18 -4.05
C PHE A 59 4.55 -12.47 -4.13
N ALA A 60 4.59 -11.19 -4.51
CA ALA A 60 5.81 -10.39 -4.52
C ALA A 60 6.25 -9.95 -3.10
N ALA A 61 5.30 -9.72 -2.19
CA ALA A 61 5.58 -9.27 -0.83
C ALA A 61 6.26 -10.37 0.03
N VAL A 62 5.97 -11.64 -0.23
CA VAL A 62 6.56 -12.78 0.49
C VAL A 62 8.09 -12.85 0.33
N PRO A 63 8.67 -12.99 -0.89
CA PRO A 63 10.12 -13.03 -1.06
C PRO A 63 10.79 -11.71 -0.65
N ALA A 64 10.13 -10.56 -0.85
CA ALA A 64 10.64 -9.27 -0.39
C ALA A 64 10.78 -9.22 1.14
N SER A 65 9.79 -9.75 1.87
CA SER A 65 9.82 -9.83 3.33
C SER A 65 10.86 -10.83 3.84
N LEU A 66 11.03 -11.97 3.15
CA LEU A 66 12.06 -12.96 3.45
C LEU A 66 13.47 -12.41 3.22
N TYR A 67 13.68 -11.65 2.15
CA TYR A 67 14.95 -10.98 1.89
C TYR A 67 15.26 -9.94 2.98
N ALA A 68 14.29 -9.13 3.35
CA ALA A 68 14.45 -8.10 4.39
C ALA A 68 14.70 -8.68 5.79
N LEU A 69 14.26 -9.92 6.06
CA LEU A 69 14.62 -10.66 7.28
C LEU A 69 16.11 -11.01 7.35
N GLY A 70 16.74 -11.24 6.20
CA GLY A 70 18.15 -11.63 6.08
C GLY A 70 19.14 -10.47 6.25
N ASP A 71 18.69 -9.21 6.16
CA ASP A 71 19.56 -8.04 6.28
C ASP A 71 19.45 -7.36 7.67
N PRO A 72 20.44 -7.56 8.57
CA PRO A 72 20.46 -6.93 9.89
C PRO A 72 20.61 -5.40 9.88
N ARG A 73 20.92 -4.76 8.74
CA ARG A 73 20.94 -3.29 8.59
C ARG A 73 19.54 -2.74 8.33
N GLN A 74 18.79 -3.34 7.41
CA GLN A 74 17.37 -3.04 7.16
C GLN A 74 16.50 -3.36 8.37
N ALA A 75 16.91 -4.38 9.13
CA ALA A 75 16.30 -4.74 10.38
C ALA A 75 16.14 -3.55 11.35
N ARG A 76 16.85 -2.42 11.33
CA ARG A 76 16.60 -1.32 12.31
C ARG A 76 15.92 -0.07 11.77
N ARG A 77 15.75 0.07 10.46
CA ARG A 77 15.26 1.32 9.82
C ARG A 77 14.10 1.01 8.88
N GLY A 78 12.99 1.76 8.98
CA GLY A 78 11.91 1.70 7.99
C GLY A 78 10.89 0.56 8.13
N ARG A 79 10.90 -0.25 9.20
CA ARG A 79 9.97 -1.40 9.37
C ARG A 79 8.49 -1.01 9.27
N GLY A 80 8.12 0.09 9.94
CA GLY A 80 6.74 0.59 9.91
C GLY A 80 6.35 1.11 8.53
N ALA A 81 7.28 1.77 7.85
CA ALA A 81 7.08 2.25 6.48
C ALA A 81 6.94 1.07 5.49
N TYR A 82 7.68 -0.03 5.69
CA TYR A 82 7.55 -1.24 4.88
C TYR A 82 6.17 -1.89 5.03
N LEU A 83 5.71 -2.10 6.28
CA LEU A 83 4.38 -2.64 6.54
C LEU A 83 3.28 -1.73 5.98
N LEU A 84 3.43 -0.42 6.15
CA LEU A 84 2.51 0.56 5.60
C LEU A 84 2.51 0.54 4.07
N PHE A 85 3.68 0.37 3.45
CA PHE A 85 3.82 0.31 1.99
C PHE A 85 3.12 -0.92 1.43
N VAL A 86 3.36 -2.12 1.97
CA VAL A 86 2.71 -3.35 1.52
C VAL A 86 1.19 -3.27 1.72
N GLY A 87 0.75 -2.74 2.88
CA GLY A 87 -0.66 -2.54 3.17
C GLY A 87 -1.31 -1.55 2.21
N ALA A 88 -0.72 -0.37 2.01
CA ALA A 88 -1.25 0.64 1.10
C ALA A 88 -1.28 0.15 -0.35
N MET A 89 -0.21 -0.52 -0.81
CA MET A 89 -0.14 -1.12 -2.14
C MET A 89 -1.27 -2.14 -2.38
N ALA A 90 -1.62 -2.94 -1.37
CA ALA A 90 -2.75 -3.87 -1.42
C ALA A 90 -4.12 -3.18 -1.45
N VAL A 91 -4.24 -1.98 -0.87
CA VAL A 91 -5.48 -1.19 -0.84
C VAL A 91 -5.74 -0.50 -2.19
N VAL A 92 -4.71 -0.13 -2.95
CA VAL A 92 -4.85 0.53 -4.26
C VAL A 92 -5.79 -0.21 -5.24
N PRO A 93 -5.58 -1.51 -5.54
CA PRO A 93 -6.48 -2.24 -6.44
C PRO A 93 -7.88 -2.46 -5.87
N LEU A 94 -8.04 -2.37 -4.54
CA LEU A 94 -9.34 -2.51 -3.88
C LEU A 94 -10.18 -1.23 -3.95
N ALA A 95 -9.66 -0.11 -4.42
CA ALA A 95 -10.39 1.16 -4.38
C ALA A 95 -11.63 1.15 -5.28
N GLY A 96 -12.81 1.23 -4.66
CA GLY A 96 -14.11 1.25 -5.35
C GLY A 96 -14.59 2.64 -5.78
N ASN A 97 -13.83 3.71 -5.51
CA ASN A 97 -14.09 5.07 -5.99
C ASN A 97 -12.78 5.86 -6.15
N ALA A 98 -12.82 6.96 -6.91
CA ALA A 98 -11.63 7.77 -7.23
C ALA A 98 -10.95 8.37 -5.98
N LEU A 99 -11.72 8.77 -4.97
CA LEU A 99 -11.18 9.33 -3.72
C LEU A 99 -10.41 8.29 -2.91
N THR A 100 -10.97 7.08 -2.76
CA THR A 100 -10.30 5.97 -2.07
C THR A 100 -9.04 5.57 -2.81
N PHE A 101 -9.08 5.58 -4.15
CA PHE A 101 -7.91 5.31 -4.97
C PHE A 101 -6.82 6.36 -4.73
N LEU A 102 -7.17 7.64 -4.80
CA LEU A 102 -6.22 8.73 -4.62
C LEU A 102 -5.59 8.72 -3.21
N LEU A 103 -6.40 8.44 -2.18
CA LEU A 103 -5.95 8.34 -0.80
C LEU A 103 -5.06 7.10 -0.58
N ALA A 104 -5.43 5.94 -1.12
CA ALA A 104 -4.61 4.74 -1.07
C ALA A 104 -3.27 4.94 -1.80
N TRP A 105 -3.32 5.60 -2.95
CA TRP A 105 -2.15 5.93 -3.76
C TRP A 105 -1.22 6.93 -3.07
N GLU A 106 -1.77 7.96 -2.42
CA GLU A 106 -1.00 8.91 -1.62
C GLU A 106 -0.38 8.25 -0.38
N LEU A 107 -1.12 7.36 0.30
CA LEU A 107 -0.57 6.62 1.43
C LEU A 107 0.58 5.70 1.00
N MET A 108 0.44 5.06 -0.16
CA MET A 108 1.47 4.20 -0.76
C MET A 108 2.72 5.00 -1.13
N SER A 109 2.57 6.15 -1.79
CA SER A 109 3.70 7.01 -2.16
C SER A 109 4.41 7.60 -0.95
N LEU A 110 3.66 7.99 0.09
CA LEU A 110 4.21 8.48 1.36
C LEU A 110 4.96 7.38 2.13
N ALA A 111 4.45 6.15 2.11
CA ALA A 111 5.14 4.99 2.67
C ALA A 111 6.44 4.68 1.91
N SER A 112 6.42 4.75 0.57
CA SER A 112 7.62 4.63 -0.27
C SER A 112 8.63 5.74 0.01
N TYR A 113 8.16 6.97 0.19
CA TYR A 113 8.99 8.11 0.57
C TYR A 113 9.67 7.88 1.93
N MET A 114 8.92 7.42 2.93
CA MET A 114 9.46 7.11 4.26
C MET A 114 10.50 5.99 4.22
N LEU A 115 10.33 4.99 3.35
CA LEU A 115 11.33 3.94 3.12
C LEU A 115 12.65 4.51 2.59
N VAL A 116 12.58 5.38 1.56
CA VAL A 116 13.76 6.01 0.96
C VAL A 116 14.45 6.95 1.94
N VAL A 117 13.70 7.79 2.66
CA VAL A 117 14.27 8.75 3.62
C VAL A 117 14.92 8.05 4.81
N HIS A 118 14.39 6.91 5.26
CA HIS A 118 14.98 6.14 6.35
C HIS A 118 16.34 5.51 6.00
N ASP A 119 16.66 5.32 4.72
CA ASP A 119 17.89 4.66 4.26
C ASP A 119 19.11 5.61 4.16
N ARG A 120 18.91 6.92 4.42
CA ARG A 120 19.86 8.06 4.54
C ARG A 120 19.96 9.03 3.35
N GLU A 121 20.08 10.32 3.71
CA GLU A 121 20.69 11.49 3.03
C GLU A 121 20.05 12.24 1.84
N ALA A 122 18.84 11.93 1.38
CA ALA A 122 18.33 12.62 0.19
C ALA A 122 17.58 13.94 0.48
N ARG A 123 18.28 15.09 0.46
CA ARG A 123 17.65 16.42 0.25
C ARG A 123 16.79 16.48 -1.03
N GLU A 124 17.05 15.57 -1.98
CA GLU A 124 16.29 15.40 -3.22
C GLU A 124 14.90 14.79 -3.01
N ALA A 125 14.71 14.00 -1.95
CA ALA A 125 13.42 13.40 -1.65
C ALA A 125 12.38 14.48 -1.30
N ILE A 126 12.79 15.54 -0.60
CA ILE A 126 11.93 16.69 -0.28
C ILE A 126 11.40 17.37 -1.55
N ARG A 127 12.20 17.40 -2.62
CA ARG A 127 11.81 17.95 -3.93
C ARG A 127 10.73 17.10 -4.60
N ALA A 128 10.87 15.77 -4.53
CA ALA A 128 9.86 14.85 -5.05
C ALA A 128 8.54 14.94 -4.27
N ALA A 129 8.59 15.11 -2.95
CA ALA A 129 7.41 15.35 -2.12
C ALA A 129 6.71 16.68 -2.46
N TRP A 130 7.47 17.73 -2.79
CA TRP A 130 6.92 19.03 -3.23
C TRP A 130 6.22 18.92 -4.60
N VAL A 131 6.84 18.21 -5.55
CA VAL A 131 6.25 17.93 -6.87
C VAL A 131 4.97 17.10 -6.72
N TYR A 132 4.93 16.18 -5.76
CA TYR A 132 3.74 15.40 -5.44
C TYR A 132 2.61 16.27 -4.86
N ALA A 133 2.90 17.16 -3.91
CA ALA A 133 1.93 18.09 -3.32
C ALA A 133 1.30 19.05 -4.34
N VAL A 134 2.07 19.46 -5.36
CA VAL A 134 1.58 20.26 -6.49
C VAL A 134 0.67 19.46 -7.39
N MET A 135 1.03 18.21 -7.69
CA MET A 135 0.18 17.30 -8.47
C MET A 135 -1.15 17.02 -7.77
N THR A 136 -1.17 16.86 -6.44
CA THR A 136 -2.42 16.69 -5.68
C THR A 136 -3.27 17.96 -5.69
N HIS A 137 -2.68 19.15 -5.59
CA HIS A 137 -3.45 20.40 -5.73
C HIS A 137 -3.96 20.61 -7.17
N ALA A 138 -3.18 20.25 -8.19
CA ALA A 138 -3.60 20.33 -9.58
C ALA A 138 -4.75 19.35 -9.91
N GLY A 139 -4.71 18.15 -9.32
CA GLY A 139 -5.78 17.15 -9.44
C GLY A 139 -7.10 17.59 -8.80
N VAL A 140 -7.05 18.36 -7.70
CA VAL A 140 -8.24 18.95 -7.05
C VAL A 140 -8.79 20.15 -7.84
N VAL A 141 -7.94 20.89 -8.57
CA VAL A 141 -8.36 22.07 -9.35
C VAL A 141 -8.95 21.69 -10.73
N CYS A 142 -8.62 20.52 -11.27
CA CYS A 142 -9.19 20.02 -12.53
C CYS A 142 -10.47 19.19 -12.38
N LEU A 143 -10.95 19.00 -11.14
CA LEU A 143 -12.20 18.30 -10.80
C LEU A 143 -13.27 19.35 -10.44
#